data_AF-A0A3D2UAQ3-F1
#
_entry.id   AF-A0A3D2UAQ3-F1
#
_cell.length_a   1.000
_cell.length_b   1.000
_cell.length_c   1.000
_cell.angle_alpha   90.00
_cell.angle_beta   90.00
_cell.angle_gamma   90.00
#
_symmetry.space_group_name_H-M   'P 1'
#
loop_
_entity.id
_entity.type
_entity.pdbx_description
1 polymer ?
#
loop_
_entity_poly.entity_id
_entity_poly.type
_entity_poly.pdbx_seq_one_letter_code
_entity_poly.pdbx_strand_id
1 'polypeptide(L)'
;MTLLELLLVVLILSMIAFSAVSLTDNLDSQLRYDDTRLKLDQIRSGVAGSTGAVFDGQQRLTGFVSDMGRLPLSINELAASAVSFGVVAPVFDADPASTGLNNGGAETALTGLSERLLKGVRGPYVPLKASLTGTPLFRDGWGTVNASSVDDAANHGWAVTTGSGVLTVTSLGADGTAGDSGVTPFDPDLTGMVVLSDWTTNIDGWQIQVRKASGTLSNVRASLLVFMDGTWQRFTTSPSVTIDDADPPETLTFDSTVANWPNDGSAAVVRVPIGEALLVLVSDTDATIHNGETALDSDGVTAGLQPISKRVSFFPRTELPTVLMV
;
A
#
# COMPACT_ATOMS: atom_id res chain seq x y z
N MET A 1 -35.20 51.95 38.96
CA MET A 1 -34.54 50.64 38.80
C MET A 1 -35.13 49.69 39.82
N THR A 2 -36.17 48.97 39.40
CA THR A 2 -36.91 48.07 40.30
C THR A 2 -36.33 46.66 40.28
N LEU A 3 -36.59 45.86 41.31
CA LEU A 3 -36.11 44.47 41.41
C LEU A 3 -36.57 43.60 40.22
N LEU A 4 -37.73 43.93 39.63
CA LEU A 4 -38.26 43.33 38.40
C LEU A 4 -37.36 43.59 37.18
N GLU A 5 -36.80 44.79 37.09
CA GLU A 5 -35.97 45.26 35.99
C GLU A 5 -34.60 44.58 36.02
N LEU A 6 -34.04 44.39 37.23
CA LEU A 6 -32.80 43.63 37.42
C LEU A 6 -33.02 42.13 37.14
N LEU A 7 -34.17 41.56 37.49
CA LEU A 7 -34.53 40.17 37.18
C LEU A 7 -34.72 39.96 35.68
N LEU A 8 -35.41 40.88 34.99
CA LEU A 8 -35.59 40.83 33.54
C LEU A 8 -34.24 40.89 32.80
N VAL A 9 -33.34 41.77 33.22
CA VAL A 9 -32.00 41.89 32.63
C VAL A 9 -31.20 40.59 32.84
N VAL A 10 -31.20 40.03 34.04
CA VAL A 10 -30.50 38.75 34.31
C VAL A 10 -31.10 37.61 33.49
N LEU A 11 -32.43 37.57 33.33
CA LEU A 11 -33.10 36.57 32.51
C LEU A 11 -32.70 36.68 31.02
N ILE A 12 -32.69 37.90 30.48
CA ILE A 12 -32.28 38.16 29.08
C ILE A 12 -30.81 37.82 28.88
N LEU A 13 -29.93 38.23 29.80
CA LEU A 13 -28.50 37.89 29.74
C LEU A 13 -28.26 36.39 29.83
N SER A 14 -29.03 35.67 30.66
CA SER A 14 -28.95 34.21 30.77
C SER A 14 -29.40 33.52 29.48
N MET A 15 -30.47 34.00 28.83
CA MET A 15 -30.92 33.48 27.54
C MET A 15 -29.89 33.72 26.43
N ILE A 16 -29.33 34.93 26.34
CA ILE A 16 -28.31 35.26 25.34
C ILE A 16 -27.04 34.43 25.56
N ALA A 17 -26.60 34.29 26.81
CA ALA A 17 -25.44 33.47 27.16
C ALA A 17 -25.68 32.00 26.78
N PHE A 18 -26.86 31.45 27.08
CA PHE A 18 -27.21 30.08 26.71
C PHE A 18 -27.21 29.87 25.19
N SER A 19 -27.81 30.80 24.43
CA SER A 19 -27.79 30.74 22.96
C SER A 19 -26.38 30.84 22.38
N ALA A 20 -25.52 31.69 22.94
CA ALA A 20 -24.13 31.84 22.51
C ALA A 20 -23.30 30.57 22.76
N VAL A 21 -23.47 29.94 23.93
CA VAL A 21 -22.81 28.65 24.27
C VAL A 21 -23.28 27.55 23.33
N SER A 22 -24.59 27.38 23.15
CA SER A 22 -25.13 26.34 22.26
C SER A 22 -24.67 26.48 20.80
N LEU A 23 -24.54 27.71 20.30
CA LEU A 23 -23.98 27.95 18.96
C LEU A 23 -22.49 27.60 18.90
N THR A 24 -21.74 27.92 19.95
CA THR A 24 -20.30 27.62 20.02
C THR A 24 -20.03 26.12 20.09
N ASP A 25 -20.80 25.38 20.88
CA ASP A 25 -20.67 23.93 21.03
C ASP A 25 -20.94 23.19 19.71
N ASN A 26 -21.97 23.63 18.96
CA ASN A 26 -22.27 23.09 17.64
C ASN A 26 -21.17 23.40 16.62
N LEU A 27 -20.59 24.61 16.66
CA LEU A 27 -19.47 24.99 15.78
C LEU A 27 -18.21 24.18 16.10
N ASP A 28 -17.86 24.02 17.38
CA ASP A 28 -16.71 23.19 17.78
C ASP A 28 -16.89 21.73 17.34
N SER A 29 -18.10 21.18 17.55
CA SER A 29 -18.43 19.82 17.14
C SER A 29 -18.30 19.61 15.62
N GLN A 30 -18.77 20.58 14.84
CA GLN A 30 -18.61 20.56 13.38
C GLN A 30 -17.13 20.62 12.96
N LEU A 31 -16.32 21.46 13.60
CA LEU A 31 -14.89 21.57 13.31
C LEU A 31 -14.14 20.26 13.61
N ARG A 32 -14.45 19.60 14.72
CA ARG A 32 -13.86 18.30 15.08
C ARG A 32 -14.27 17.20 14.11
N TYR A 33 -15.54 17.20 13.71
CA TYR A 33 -16.06 16.28 12.72
C TYR A 33 -15.37 16.43 11.34
N ASP A 34 -15.18 17.66 10.89
CA ASP A 34 -14.47 17.95 9.65
C ASP A 34 -12.97 17.62 9.75
N ASP A 35 -12.33 17.86 10.89
CA ASP A 35 -10.94 17.43 11.16
C ASP A 35 -10.80 15.90 11.13
N THR A 36 -11.75 15.16 11.71
CA THR A 36 -11.79 13.68 11.63
C THR A 36 -11.89 13.20 10.18
N ARG A 37 -12.79 13.79 9.38
CA ARG A 37 -12.92 13.45 7.95
C ARG A 37 -11.64 13.72 7.17
N LEU A 38 -11.03 14.89 7.40
CA LEU A 38 -9.77 15.26 6.77
C LEU A 38 -8.66 14.26 7.12
N LYS A 39 -8.58 13.81 8.37
CA LYS A 39 -7.58 12.84 8.83
C LYS A 39 -7.82 11.44 8.25
N LEU A 40 -9.07 11.01 8.07
CA LEU A 40 -9.38 9.77 7.36
C LEU A 40 -8.88 9.81 5.90
N ASP A 41 -9.03 10.95 5.23
CA ASP A 41 -8.49 11.15 3.88
C ASP A 41 -6.96 11.19 3.85
N GLN A 42 -6.33 11.79 4.87
CA GLN A 42 -4.88 11.74 5.06
C GLN A 42 -4.37 10.32 5.28
N ILE A 43 -5.07 9.49 6.06
CA ILE A 43 -4.73 8.08 6.22
C ILE A 43 -4.82 7.37 4.87
N ARG A 44 -5.93 7.53 4.15
CA ARG A 44 -6.13 6.87 2.85
C ARG A 44 -5.03 7.25 1.85
N SER A 45 -4.74 8.55 1.72
CA SER A 45 -3.69 9.05 0.82
C SER A 45 -2.28 8.71 1.30
N GLY A 46 -2.04 8.62 2.61
CA GLY A 46 -0.79 8.13 3.18
C GLY A 46 -0.54 6.65 2.90
N VAL A 47 -1.59 5.83 2.87
CA VAL A 47 -1.52 4.39 2.59
C VAL A 47 -1.28 4.11 1.10
N ALA A 48 -2.18 4.59 0.24
CA ALA A 48 -2.22 4.24 -1.17
C ALA A 48 -1.56 5.29 -2.10
N GLY A 49 -1.09 6.41 -1.55
CA GLY A 49 -0.65 7.55 -2.33
C GLY A 49 -1.80 8.47 -2.75
N SER A 50 -1.47 9.65 -3.29
CA SER A 50 -2.51 10.53 -3.84
C SER A 50 -3.00 9.99 -5.19
N THR A 51 -4.32 9.96 -5.38
CA THR A 51 -4.98 9.47 -6.60
C THR A 51 -5.02 10.52 -7.72
N GLY A 52 -4.49 11.73 -7.47
CA GLY A 52 -4.50 12.85 -8.40
C GLY A 52 -3.21 12.98 -9.22
N ALA A 53 -3.30 13.62 -10.40
CA ALA A 53 -2.12 14.04 -11.15
C ALA A 53 -1.35 15.08 -10.33
N VAL A 54 -0.06 14.82 -10.07
CA VAL A 54 0.73 15.64 -9.13
C VAL A 54 1.38 16.83 -9.85
N PHE A 55 1.67 16.71 -11.15
CA PHE A 55 2.01 17.79 -12.09
C PHE A 55 2.11 17.18 -13.51
N ASP A 56 1.73 17.91 -14.57
CA ASP A 56 1.86 17.47 -15.99
C ASP A 56 1.20 16.11 -16.34
N GLY A 57 0.10 15.75 -15.64
CA GLY A 57 -0.62 14.50 -15.88
C GLY A 57 0.06 13.23 -15.38
N GLN A 58 1.27 13.33 -14.79
CA GLN A 58 1.99 12.18 -14.26
C GLN A 58 1.53 11.85 -12.84
N GLN A 59 1.13 10.59 -12.64
CA GLN A 59 0.88 10.04 -11.30
C GLN A 59 2.21 9.78 -10.61
N ARG A 60 2.33 10.18 -9.34
CA ARG A 60 3.54 9.96 -8.55
C ARG A 60 3.36 8.73 -7.68
N LEU A 61 4.28 7.77 -7.79
CA LEU A 61 4.30 6.61 -6.93
C LEU A 61 4.72 7.03 -5.51
N THR A 62 3.77 7.06 -4.60
CA THR A 62 3.95 7.44 -3.19
C THR A 62 3.01 6.65 -2.28
N GLY A 63 3.25 6.73 -0.98
CA GLY A 63 2.43 6.08 0.03
C GLY A 63 3.08 4.83 0.60
N PHE A 64 2.62 4.43 1.77
CA PHE A 64 3.14 3.30 2.54
C PHE A 64 3.20 2.02 1.71
N VAL A 65 2.15 1.72 0.95
CA VAL A 65 2.09 0.52 0.11
C VAL A 65 3.17 0.51 -0.96
N SER A 66 3.44 1.64 -1.62
CA SER A 66 4.45 1.68 -2.68
C SER A 66 5.88 1.37 -2.20
N ASP A 67 6.12 1.69 -0.94
CA ASP A 67 7.39 1.56 -0.26
C ASP A 67 7.55 0.21 0.45
N MET A 68 6.46 -0.32 1.03
CA MET A 68 6.43 -1.53 1.88
C MET A 68 5.79 -2.76 1.25
N GLY A 69 5.00 -2.61 0.18
CA GLY A 69 4.30 -3.72 -0.49
C GLY A 69 3.09 -4.29 0.28
N ARG A 70 2.68 -3.68 1.39
CA ARG A 70 1.53 -4.13 2.19
C ARG A 70 0.75 -2.97 2.79
N LEU A 71 -0.44 -3.25 3.31
CA LEU A 71 -1.19 -2.32 4.15
C LEU A 71 -0.49 -2.15 5.52
N PRO A 72 -0.62 -0.98 6.16
CA PRO A 72 -0.16 -0.81 7.54
C PRO A 72 -1.03 -1.64 8.50
N LEU A 73 -0.40 -2.20 9.52
CA LEU A 73 -1.05 -2.94 10.60
C LEU A 73 -1.59 -2.01 11.70
N SER A 74 -1.14 -0.75 11.72
CA SER A 74 -1.55 0.25 12.72
C SER A 74 -1.35 1.68 12.21
N ILE A 75 -2.01 2.66 12.81
CA ILE A 75 -1.80 4.09 12.49
C ILE A 75 -0.36 4.52 12.78
N ASN A 76 0.27 3.91 13.79
CA ASN A 76 1.64 4.21 14.14
C ASN A 76 2.63 3.88 13.02
N GLU A 77 2.37 2.91 12.13
CA GLU A 77 3.26 2.70 10.97
C GLU A 77 3.22 3.85 9.96
N LEU A 78 2.07 4.56 9.88
CA LEU A 78 1.94 5.76 9.05
C LEU A 78 2.51 6.99 9.74
N ALA A 79 2.43 7.04 11.07
CA ALA A 79 2.89 8.16 11.88
C ALA A 79 4.36 8.04 12.34
N ALA A 80 4.95 6.85 12.27
CA ALA A 80 6.27 6.57 12.84
C ALA A 80 7.37 7.36 12.13
N SER A 81 8.35 7.78 12.93
CA SER A 81 9.52 8.53 12.47
C SER A 81 10.73 7.64 12.15
N ALA A 82 10.62 6.32 12.34
CA ALA A 82 11.73 5.40 12.08
C ALA A 82 11.88 5.18 10.57
N VAL A 83 12.76 5.98 9.95
CA VAL A 83 13.05 5.90 8.53
C VAL A 83 14.00 4.72 8.27
N SER A 84 13.54 3.77 7.45
CA SER A 84 14.35 2.66 6.92
C SER A 84 14.40 2.64 5.39
N PHE A 85 13.90 3.70 4.76
CA PHE A 85 13.86 3.82 3.31
C PHE A 85 15.24 3.97 2.70
N GLY A 86 15.52 3.13 1.72
CA GLY A 86 16.81 3.11 1.06
C GLY A 86 16.81 2.27 -0.20
N VAL A 87 18.00 2.17 -0.77
CA VAL A 87 18.26 1.36 -1.96
C VAL A 87 18.34 -0.10 -1.53
N VAL A 88 17.44 -0.93 -2.06
CA VAL A 88 17.35 -2.37 -1.77
C VAL A 88 17.54 -3.16 -3.06
N ALA A 89 18.38 -4.20 -2.99
CA ALA A 89 18.54 -5.15 -4.08
C ALA A 89 17.38 -6.16 -4.08
N PRO A 90 16.69 -6.36 -5.23
CA PRO A 90 15.79 -7.48 -5.40
C PRO A 90 16.49 -8.80 -5.13
N VAL A 91 15.79 -9.74 -4.50
CA VAL A 91 16.32 -11.07 -4.22
C VAL A 91 15.53 -12.09 -5.03
N PHE A 92 16.21 -12.75 -5.96
CA PHE A 92 15.67 -13.82 -6.76
C PHE A 92 15.76 -15.14 -5.99
N ASP A 93 14.64 -15.85 -5.87
CA ASP A 93 14.57 -17.21 -5.36
C ASP A 93 14.16 -18.17 -6.48
N ALA A 94 14.99 -19.18 -6.69
CA ALA A 94 14.75 -20.20 -7.71
C ALA A 94 13.68 -21.22 -7.27
N ASP A 95 13.50 -21.41 -5.96
CA ASP A 95 12.56 -22.36 -5.34
C ASP A 95 11.85 -21.70 -4.14
N PRO A 96 11.05 -20.64 -4.40
CA PRO A 96 10.31 -19.93 -3.34
C PRO A 96 9.26 -20.84 -2.70
N ALA A 97 8.68 -20.38 -1.58
CA ALA A 97 7.52 -21.04 -1.00
C ALA A 97 6.36 -21.16 -2.01
N SER A 98 5.36 -21.99 -1.72
CA SER A 98 4.15 -22.11 -2.57
C SER A 98 3.33 -20.82 -2.69
N THR A 99 3.64 -19.82 -1.87
CA THR A 99 3.13 -18.45 -1.95
C THR A 99 4.00 -17.52 -2.79
N GLY A 100 5.06 -18.02 -3.42
CA GLY A 100 6.04 -17.25 -4.19
C GLY A 100 6.94 -16.38 -3.32
N LEU A 101 6.75 -16.37 -2.00
CA LEU A 101 7.63 -15.66 -1.08
C LEU A 101 8.97 -16.39 -0.98
N ASN A 102 10.04 -15.59 -0.93
CA ASN A 102 11.37 -16.06 -0.55
C ASN A 102 11.32 -16.75 0.83
N ASN A 103 11.98 -17.89 0.93
CA ASN A 103 11.85 -18.81 2.07
C ASN A 103 13.17 -19.02 2.86
N GLY A 104 14.22 -18.29 2.54
CA GLY A 104 15.56 -18.40 3.12
C GLY A 104 16.44 -19.47 2.44
N GLY A 105 16.02 -19.99 1.28
CA GLY A 105 16.70 -21.04 0.53
C GLY A 105 17.85 -20.54 -0.36
N ALA A 106 17.90 -21.04 -1.60
CA ALA A 106 18.92 -20.68 -2.59
C ALA A 106 18.62 -19.31 -3.24
N GLU A 107 18.75 -18.26 -2.45
CA GLU A 107 18.43 -16.89 -2.82
C GLU A 107 19.63 -16.13 -3.38
N THR A 108 19.40 -15.34 -4.43
CA THR A 108 20.43 -14.52 -5.09
C THR A 108 20.03 -13.06 -5.12
N ALA A 109 20.80 -12.19 -4.46
CA ALA A 109 20.60 -10.76 -4.54
C ALA A 109 21.06 -10.20 -5.89
N LEU A 110 20.17 -9.48 -6.56
CA LEU A 110 20.38 -8.80 -7.84
C LEU A 110 20.93 -7.39 -7.56
N THR A 111 22.26 -7.27 -7.59
CA THR A 111 22.98 -6.08 -7.10
C THR A 111 23.32 -5.04 -8.16
N GLY A 112 22.97 -5.31 -9.42
CA GLY A 112 23.17 -4.42 -10.56
C GLY A 112 22.51 -3.06 -10.32
N LEU A 113 23.16 -1.99 -10.78
CA LEU A 113 22.66 -0.63 -10.54
C LEU A 113 21.25 -0.41 -11.12
N SER A 114 20.96 -1.04 -12.25
CA SER A 114 19.66 -1.00 -12.93
C SER A 114 18.58 -1.86 -12.25
N GLU A 115 18.93 -2.71 -11.27
CA GLU A 115 18.00 -3.61 -10.58
C GLU A 115 17.50 -3.04 -9.26
N ARG A 116 18.33 -2.23 -8.59
CA ARG A 116 18.06 -1.71 -7.25
C ARG A 116 16.80 -0.84 -7.17
N LEU A 117 15.93 -1.13 -6.21
CA LEU A 117 14.69 -0.36 -5.99
C LEU A 117 14.80 0.48 -4.71
N LEU A 118 13.99 1.53 -4.61
CA LEU A 118 13.83 2.28 -3.35
C LEU A 118 12.68 1.68 -2.55
N LYS A 119 12.98 1.15 -1.36
CA LYS A 119 12.04 0.42 -0.50
C LYS A 119 12.28 0.70 0.98
N GLY A 120 11.30 0.37 1.83
CA GLY A 120 11.35 0.59 3.28
C GLY A 120 10.56 1.83 3.73
N VAL A 121 10.49 2.08 5.04
CA VAL A 121 9.65 3.15 5.60
C VAL A 121 10.29 4.51 5.34
N ARG A 122 9.65 5.37 4.52
CA ARG A 122 10.19 6.68 4.10
C ARG A 122 10.13 7.76 5.18
N GLY A 123 9.27 7.56 6.17
CA GLY A 123 8.96 8.54 7.20
C GLY A 123 7.46 8.71 7.30
N PRO A 124 6.97 9.72 8.05
CA PRO A 124 5.56 9.83 8.31
C PRO A 124 4.78 10.04 7.00
N TYR A 125 3.84 9.13 6.75
CA TYR A 125 2.90 9.15 5.64
C TYR A 125 1.65 9.97 5.96
N VAL A 126 1.46 10.34 7.23
CA VAL A 126 0.43 11.26 7.71
C VAL A 126 1.07 12.44 8.44
N PRO A 127 0.46 13.64 8.42
CA PRO A 127 1.03 14.80 9.10
C PRO A 127 0.98 14.62 10.62
N LEU A 128 2.14 14.74 11.26
CA LEU A 128 2.24 14.64 12.72
C LEU A 128 1.93 15.99 13.37
N LYS A 129 1.07 16.00 14.39
CA LYS A 129 0.99 17.15 15.30
C LYS A 129 2.08 17.02 16.36
N ALA A 130 2.75 18.13 16.66
CA ALA A 130 3.73 18.18 17.75
C ALA A 130 3.01 17.87 19.08
N SER A 131 3.44 16.82 19.76
CA SER A 131 3.00 16.54 21.13
C SER A 131 3.92 17.20 22.14
N LEU A 132 3.34 17.79 23.19
CA LEU A 132 4.08 18.28 24.36
C LEU A 132 4.81 17.16 25.11
N THR A 133 4.43 15.89 24.89
CA THR A 133 5.06 14.71 25.49
C THR A 133 6.17 14.08 24.63
N GLY A 134 6.44 14.62 23.44
CA GLY A 134 7.48 14.12 22.54
C GLY A 134 7.10 12.88 21.71
N THR A 135 5.97 12.22 21.99
CA THR A 135 5.45 11.13 21.16
C THR A 135 4.63 11.71 20.01
N PRO A 136 4.90 11.39 18.73
CA PRO A 136 4.04 11.83 17.64
C PRO A 136 2.63 11.28 17.83
N LEU A 137 1.61 12.14 17.71
CA LEU A 137 0.21 11.76 17.91
C LEU A 137 -0.60 12.09 16.65
N PHE A 138 -1.41 11.14 16.21
CA PHE A 138 -2.34 11.31 15.09
C PHE A 138 -3.75 10.87 15.50
N ARG A 139 -4.38 11.60 16.44
CA ARG A 139 -5.75 11.33 16.91
C ARG A 139 -6.79 11.91 15.97
N ASP A 140 -8.04 11.50 16.08
CA ASP A 140 -9.20 12.14 15.44
C ASP A 140 -9.46 13.56 15.98
N GLY A 141 -10.53 14.23 15.52
CA GLY A 141 -10.89 15.57 15.98
C GLY A 141 -11.40 15.61 17.42
N TRP A 142 -11.85 14.48 17.96
CA TRP A 142 -12.39 14.36 19.32
C TRP A 142 -11.31 14.10 20.37
N GLY A 143 -10.12 13.66 19.94
CA GLY A 143 -9.03 13.29 20.83
C GLY A 143 -9.27 11.94 21.49
N THR A 144 -10.00 11.06 20.81
CA THR A 144 -10.34 9.71 21.31
C THR A 144 -9.08 8.96 21.73
N VAL A 145 -9.19 8.17 22.80
CA VAL A 145 -8.10 7.36 23.36
C VAL A 145 -8.58 5.91 23.42
N ASN A 146 -7.78 4.97 22.90
CA ASN A 146 -8.16 3.56 23.01
C ASN A 146 -8.08 3.12 24.49
N ALA A 147 -8.98 2.22 24.91
CA ALA A 147 -9.03 1.74 26.29
C ALA A 147 -7.73 1.05 26.75
N SER A 148 -7.05 0.36 25.83
CA SER A 148 -5.74 -0.24 26.05
C SER A 148 -4.64 0.75 25.68
N SER A 149 -3.68 0.98 26.58
CA SER A 149 -2.51 1.82 26.30
C SER A 149 -1.62 1.28 25.18
N VAL A 150 -1.63 -0.04 24.95
CA VAL A 150 -0.89 -0.68 23.84
C VAL A 150 -1.59 -0.37 22.51
N ASP A 151 -2.91 -0.50 22.47
CA ASP A 151 -3.68 -0.19 21.26
C ASP A 151 -3.64 1.30 20.98
N ASP A 152 -3.67 2.15 22.01
CA ASP A 152 -3.57 3.60 21.87
C ASP A 152 -2.20 4.02 21.34
N ALA A 153 -1.12 3.38 21.80
CA ALA A 153 0.22 3.63 21.25
C ALA A 153 0.35 3.19 19.78
N ALA A 154 -0.37 2.14 19.38
CA ALA A 154 -0.38 1.64 18.00
C ALA A 154 -1.32 2.45 17.09
N ASN A 155 -2.49 2.83 17.57
CA ASN A 155 -3.60 3.32 16.74
C ASN A 155 -4.07 4.72 17.08
N HIS A 156 -3.50 5.40 18.07
CA HIS A 156 -3.75 6.82 18.34
C HIS A 156 -5.23 7.17 18.54
N GLY A 157 -6.01 6.28 19.15
CA GLY A 157 -7.45 6.46 19.36
C GLY A 157 -8.35 5.94 18.24
N TRP A 158 -7.79 5.55 17.09
CA TRP A 158 -8.55 4.98 15.99
C TRP A 158 -8.83 3.49 16.24
N ALA A 159 -9.96 2.99 15.76
CA ALA A 159 -10.19 1.56 15.63
C ALA A 159 -9.69 1.10 14.25
N VAL A 160 -8.73 0.19 14.21
CA VAL A 160 -8.08 -0.27 12.98
C VAL A 160 -8.29 -1.77 12.80
N THR A 161 -8.78 -2.16 11.63
CA THR A 161 -8.91 -3.56 11.24
C THR A 161 -8.29 -3.77 9.87
N THR A 162 -7.44 -4.78 9.74
CA THR A 162 -6.84 -5.20 8.46
C THR A 162 -7.17 -6.66 8.18
N GLY A 163 -7.70 -6.95 7.00
CA GLY A 163 -8.00 -8.32 6.58
C GLY A 163 -8.44 -8.39 5.13
N SER A 164 -8.14 -9.51 4.45
CA SER A 164 -8.52 -9.74 3.04
C SER A 164 -8.14 -8.58 2.09
N GLY A 165 -7.00 -7.93 2.33
CA GLY A 165 -6.53 -6.79 1.55
C GLY A 165 -7.36 -5.50 1.69
N VAL A 166 -8.15 -5.39 2.76
CA VAL A 166 -8.88 -4.19 3.15
C VAL A 166 -8.31 -3.65 4.46
N LEU A 167 -8.08 -2.35 4.51
CA LEU A 167 -7.83 -1.60 5.74
C LEU A 167 -9.08 -0.77 6.05
N THR A 168 -9.61 -0.94 7.26
CA THR A 168 -10.72 -0.16 7.79
C THR A 168 -10.21 0.64 8.99
N VAL A 169 -10.49 1.94 9.00
CA VAL A 169 -10.15 2.85 10.09
C VAL A 169 -11.40 3.60 10.52
N THR A 170 -11.72 3.55 11.81
CA THR A 170 -12.95 4.13 12.36
C THR A 170 -12.63 5.07 13.53
N SER A 171 -13.24 6.25 13.54
CA SER A 171 -13.36 7.15 14.69
C SER A 171 -14.71 6.90 15.37
N LEU A 172 -14.72 6.93 16.70
CA LEU A 172 -15.89 6.65 17.54
C LEU A 172 -16.81 7.87 17.74
N GLY A 173 -16.71 8.87 16.87
CA GLY A 173 -17.54 10.08 16.96
C GLY A 173 -17.35 10.87 18.27
N ALA A 174 -18.33 11.73 18.57
CA ALA A 174 -18.34 12.61 19.73
C ALA A 174 -18.59 11.88 21.05
N ASP A 175 -19.28 10.73 21.00
CA ASP A 175 -19.65 9.97 22.19
C ASP A 175 -18.54 8.97 22.62
N GLY A 176 -17.52 8.80 21.79
CA GLY A 176 -16.39 7.90 22.05
C GLY A 176 -16.81 6.43 22.17
N THR A 177 -17.98 6.08 21.65
CA THR A 177 -18.59 4.76 21.79
C THR A 177 -18.89 4.20 20.40
N ALA A 178 -18.60 2.92 20.18
CA ALA A 178 -18.87 2.31 18.88
C ALA A 178 -20.36 2.32 18.54
N GLY A 179 -20.68 2.72 17.31
CA GLY A 179 -22.02 2.75 16.75
C GLY A 179 -22.58 4.16 16.59
N ASP A 180 -23.87 4.29 16.90
CA ASP A 180 -24.61 5.56 16.84
C ASP A 180 -25.56 5.59 18.04
N SER A 181 -25.26 6.46 19.01
CA SER A 181 -26.16 6.70 20.15
C SER A 181 -27.38 7.56 19.77
N GLY A 182 -27.34 8.25 18.63
CA GLY A 182 -28.43 9.03 18.06
C GLY A 182 -28.79 10.30 18.83
N VAL A 183 -27.95 10.72 19.80
CA VAL A 183 -28.23 11.89 20.65
C VAL A 183 -27.84 13.18 19.94
N THR A 184 -26.70 13.19 19.26
CA THR A 184 -26.21 14.27 18.43
C THR A 184 -25.86 13.78 17.02
N PRO A 185 -25.87 14.66 16.00
CA PRO A 185 -25.43 14.31 14.65
C PRO A 185 -23.94 13.91 14.54
N PHE A 186 -23.16 14.10 15.61
CA PHE A 186 -21.73 13.88 15.66
C PHE A 186 -21.32 12.63 16.45
N ASP A 187 -22.28 12.01 17.13
CA ASP A 187 -22.10 10.73 17.84
C ASP A 187 -21.78 9.56 16.89
N PRO A 188 -22.38 9.44 15.69
CA PRO A 188 -22.11 8.29 14.83
C PRO A 188 -20.64 8.11 14.46
N ASP A 189 -20.19 6.85 14.44
CA ASP A 189 -18.88 6.46 13.94
C ASP A 189 -18.59 6.98 12.52
N LEU A 190 -17.34 7.43 12.29
CA LEU A 190 -16.84 7.75 10.95
C LEU A 190 -15.82 6.71 10.51
N THR A 191 -16.09 6.06 9.38
CA THR A 191 -15.22 5.00 8.85
C THR A 191 -14.63 5.37 7.50
N GLY A 192 -13.30 5.25 7.39
CA GLY A 192 -12.56 5.27 6.13
C GLY A 192 -12.07 3.87 5.76
N MET A 193 -11.99 3.58 4.46
CA MET A 193 -11.51 2.30 3.96
C MET A 193 -10.49 2.46 2.83
N VAL A 194 -9.51 1.55 2.80
CA VAL A 194 -8.63 1.31 1.66
C VAL A 194 -8.88 -0.11 1.18
N VAL A 195 -9.42 -0.25 -0.03
CA VAL A 195 -9.78 -1.55 -0.61
C VAL A 195 -8.71 -2.04 -1.58
N LEU A 196 -8.71 -3.33 -1.92
CA LEU A 196 -7.75 -3.95 -2.84
C LEU A 196 -7.47 -3.12 -4.12
N SER A 197 -8.50 -2.58 -4.77
CA SER A 197 -8.34 -1.80 -6.01
C SER A 197 -7.70 -0.41 -5.83
N ASP A 198 -7.55 0.06 -4.59
CA ASP A 198 -6.89 1.33 -4.29
C ASP A 198 -5.36 1.17 -4.19
N TRP A 199 -4.87 -0.03 -3.87
CA TRP A 199 -3.46 -0.25 -3.55
C TRP A 199 -2.82 -1.45 -4.26
N THR A 200 -3.59 -2.16 -5.11
CA THR A 200 -3.07 -3.27 -5.94
C THR A 200 -3.51 -3.13 -7.40
N THR A 201 -2.74 -3.76 -8.28
CA THR A 201 -3.02 -3.90 -9.70
C THR A 201 -3.15 -5.37 -10.05
N ASN A 202 -4.18 -5.73 -10.80
CA ASN A 202 -4.32 -7.07 -11.36
C ASN A 202 -3.36 -7.22 -12.54
N ILE A 203 -2.52 -8.24 -12.52
CA ILE A 203 -1.57 -8.56 -13.60
C ILE A 203 -1.97 -9.82 -14.37
N ASP A 204 -3.11 -10.43 -14.07
CA ASP A 204 -3.63 -11.55 -14.86
C ASP A 204 -3.85 -11.13 -16.32
N GLY A 205 -3.34 -11.95 -17.25
CA GLY A 205 -3.33 -11.63 -18.68
C GLY A 205 -2.32 -10.57 -19.09
N TRP A 206 -1.48 -10.06 -18.19
CA TRP A 206 -0.43 -9.10 -18.55
C TRP A 206 0.60 -9.77 -19.46
N GLN A 207 0.83 -9.17 -20.62
CA GLN A 207 1.71 -9.68 -21.66
C GLN A 207 3.06 -8.97 -21.66
N ILE A 208 4.12 -9.77 -21.68
CA ILE A 208 5.51 -9.36 -21.84
C ILE A 208 6.01 -9.87 -23.18
N GLN A 209 6.49 -8.96 -24.02
CA GLN A 209 7.13 -9.34 -25.27
C GLN A 209 8.60 -9.62 -25.03
N VAL A 210 9.08 -10.72 -25.60
CA VAL A 210 10.47 -11.16 -25.48
C VAL A 210 11.00 -11.56 -26.84
N ARG A 211 12.26 -11.24 -27.10
CA ARG A 211 12.95 -11.66 -28.33
C ARG A 211 14.40 -11.95 -28.01
N LYS A 212 15.04 -12.82 -28.78
CA LYS A 212 16.50 -13.00 -28.72
C LYS A 212 17.19 -12.17 -29.80
N ALA A 213 18.31 -11.55 -29.46
CA ALA A 213 19.11 -10.82 -30.45
C ALA A 213 19.87 -11.74 -31.42
N SER A 214 20.26 -12.94 -30.97
CA SER A 214 20.92 -13.94 -31.81
C SER A 214 20.66 -15.38 -31.36
N GLY A 215 20.37 -16.25 -32.32
CA GLY A 215 20.09 -17.67 -32.12
C GLY A 215 18.77 -17.95 -31.40
N THR A 216 18.64 -19.16 -30.86
CA THR A 216 17.40 -19.65 -30.23
C THR A 216 17.62 -19.96 -28.75
N LEU A 217 16.60 -19.77 -27.92
CA LEU A 217 16.58 -20.21 -26.51
C LEU A 217 15.19 -20.77 -26.18
N SER A 218 15.14 -22.00 -25.68
CA SER A 218 13.89 -22.66 -25.29
C SER A 218 13.59 -22.51 -23.79
N ASN A 219 12.32 -22.68 -23.44
CA ASN A 219 11.79 -22.63 -22.09
C ASN A 219 12.13 -21.34 -21.33
N VAL A 220 11.91 -20.20 -21.99
CA VAL A 220 12.06 -18.89 -21.38
C VAL A 220 10.77 -18.51 -20.66
N ARG A 221 10.90 -17.90 -19.48
CA ARG A 221 9.82 -17.25 -18.75
C ARG A 221 10.25 -15.87 -18.27
N ALA A 222 9.28 -15.08 -17.81
CA ALA A 222 9.53 -13.85 -17.07
C ALA A 222 9.08 -14.04 -15.63
N SER A 223 9.90 -13.55 -14.70
CA SER A 223 9.62 -13.52 -13.27
C SER A 223 9.60 -12.08 -12.80
N LEU A 224 8.50 -11.67 -12.15
CA LEU A 224 8.36 -10.38 -11.52
C LEU A 224 8.69 -10.52 -10.02
N LEU A 225 9.68 -9.76 -9.57
CA LEU A 225 10.11 -9.67 -8.18
C LEU A 225 9.47 -8.44 -7.53
N VAL A 226 8.61 -8.69 -6.56
CA VAL A 226 7.82 -7.68 -5.85
C VAL A 226 8.29 -7.63 -4.40
N PHE A 227 8.59 -6.44 -3.90
CA PHE A 227 8.98 -6.25 -2.51
C PHE A 227 7.76 -6.32 -1.60
N MET A 228 7.85 -7.15 -0.55
CA MET A 228 6.77 -7.41 0.41
C MET A 228 7.35 -7.39 1.82
N ASP A 229 7.15 -6.31 2.57
CA ASP A 229 7.50 -6.21 4.01
C ASP A 229 8.90 -6.73 4.38
N GLY A 230 9.93 -6.28 3.67
CA GLY A 230 11.31 -6.70 3.94
C GLY A 230 11.72 -8.03 3.30
N THR A 231 10.81 -8.71 2.62
CA THR A 231 11.10 -9.87 1.77
C THR A 231 10.71 -9.62 0.31
N TRP A 232 10.90 -10.62 -0.55
CA TRP A 232 10.55 -10.57 -1.96
C TRP A 232 9.58 -11.70 -2.30
N GLN A 233 8.72 -11.41 -3.26
CA GLN A 233 7.77 -12.36 -3.80
C GLN A 233 7.93 -12.45 -5.31
N ARG A 234 7.95 -13.69 -5.81
CA ARG A 234 8.11 -14.01 -7.22
C ARG A 234 6.76 -14.39 -7.85
N PHE A 235 6.44 -13.71 -8.94
CA PHE A 235 5.34 -14.05 -9.84
C PHE A 235 5.95 -14.49 -11.17
N THR A 236 5.49 -15.59 -11.74
CA THR A 236 6.10 -16.16 -12.96
C THR A 236 5.07 -16.34 -14.05
N THR A 237 5.45 -16.04 -15.30
CA THR A 237 4.59 -16.24 -16.46
C THR A 237 4.41 -17.71 -16.82
N SER A 238 3.26 -18.04 -17.41
CA SER A 238 2.96 -19.39 -17.92
C SER A 238 2.15 -19.30 -19.22
N PRO A 239 2.41 -20.16 -20.22
CA PRO A 239 3.48 -21.16 -20.29
C PRO A 239 4.87 -20.53 -20.54
N SER A 240 5.91 -21.35 -20.57
CA SER A 240 7.22 -20.96 -21.11
C SER A 240 7.18 -20.92 -22.65
N VAL A 241 8.10 -20.17 -23.26
CA VAL A 241 8.18 -20.01 -24.72
C VAL A 241 9.59 -20.30 -25.23
N THR A 242 9.70 -20.56 -26.54
CA THR A 242 11.00 -20.56 -27.22
C THR A 242 11.16 -19.24 -27.95
N ILE A 243 12.24 -18.52 -27.68
CA ILE A 243 12.56 -17.25 -28.35
C ILE A 243 13.65 -17.47 -29.42
N ASP A 244 13.52 -16.78 -30.54
CA ASP A 244 14.43 -16.86 -31.68
C ASP A 244 14.78 -15.46 -32.20
N ASP A 245 15.87 -15.32 -32.94
CA ASP A 245 16.28 -14.08 -33.59
C ASP A 245 15.61 -13.88 -34.96
N ALA A 246 15.17 -14.96 -35.60
CA ALA A 246 14.50 -14.97 -36.89
C ALA A 246 12.98 -14.70 -36.81
N ASP A 247 12.37 -14.93 -35.65
CA ASP A 247 10.93 -14.80 -35.42
C ASP A 247 10.52 -13.44 -34.83
N PRO A 248 9.25 -13.02 -34.95
CA PRO A 248 8.74 -11.86 -34.22
C PRO A 248 8.83 -12.08 -32.70
N PRO A 249 8.77 -11.00 -31.89
CA PRO A 249 8.78 -11.14 -30.44
C PRO A 249 7.67 -12.08 -29.95
N GLU A 250 8.07 -13.02 -29.09
CA GLU A 250 7.19 -13.96 -28.43
C GLU A 250 6.50 -13.32 -27.24
N THR A 251 5.36 -13.89 -26.85
CA THR A 251 4.53 -13.34 -25.76
C THR A 251 4.52 -14.26 -24.55
N LEU A 252 5.01 -13.74 -23.43
CA LEU A 252 4.87 -14.35 -22.11
C LEU A 252 3.68 -13.72 -21.39
N THR A 253 2.86 -14.53 -20.72
CA THR A 253 1.65 -14.03 -20.05
C THR A 253 1.67 -14.41 -18.57
N PHE A 254 1.33 -13.46 -17.70
CA PHE A 254 1.03 -13.77 -16.30
C PHE A 254 -0.35 -14.39 -16.20
N ASP A 255 -0.44 -15.56 -15.55
CA ASP A 255 -1.66 -16.35 -15.46
C ASP A 255 -2.04 -16.59 -14.00
N SER A 256 -3.31 -16.32 -13.68
CA SER A 256 -3.97 -16.59 -12.41
C SER A 256 -4.03 -18.03 -11.96
N THR A 257 -3.69 -18.99 -12.82
CA THR A 257 -3.48 -20.39 -12.41
C THR A 257 -2.24 -20.58 -11.52
N VAL A 258 -1.27 -19.66 -11.57
CA VAL A 258 -0.13 -19.60 -10.65
C VAL A 258 -0.57 -18.75 -9.45
N ALA A 259 -1.14 -19.40 -8.43
CA ALA A 259 -1.50 -18.74 -7.18
C ALA A 259 -0.30 -17.96 -6.65
N ASN A 260 -0.43 -16.66 -6.29
CA ASN A 260 0.48 -15.89 -5.42
C ASN A 260 -0.15 -14.53 -4.98
N TRP A 261 -0.14 -14.27 -3.66
CA TRP A 261 -0.58 -13.10 -2.83
C TRP A 261 -1.99 -12.47 -2.91
N PRO A 262 -2.61 -12.19 -1.72
CA PRO A 262 -2.89 -13.14 -0.67
C PRO A 262 -4.22 -13.85 -0.96
N ASN A 263 -4.32 -15.10 -0.52
CA ASN A 263 -5.52 -15.92 -0.63
C ASN A 263 -6.62 -15.30 0.28
N ASP A 264 -7.47 -14.45 -0.29
CA ASP A 264 -8.62 -13.82 0.39
C ASP A 264 -9.85 -14.76 0.45
N GLY A 265 -9.67 -16.03 0.10
CA GLY A 265 -10.76 -17.00 -0.05
C GLY A 265 -11.49 -16.90 -1.39
N SER A 266 -11.13 -15.95 -2.26
CA SER A 266 -11.52 -15.92 -3.66
C SER A 266 -10.40 -16.51 -4.52
N ALA A 267 -10.74 -17.47 -5.38
CA ALA A 267 -9.79 -18.03 -6.32
C ALA A 267 -9.20 -16.95 -7.26
N ALA A 268 -7.91 -17.12 -7.57
CA ALA A 268 -7.28 -16.79 -8.85
C ALA A 268 -7.31 -15.32 -9.35
N VAL A 269 -6.84 -14.36 -8.55
CA VAL A 269 -6.45 -13.05 -9.12
C VAL A 269 -5.01 -12.73 -8.72
N VAL A 270 -4.11 -12.69 -9.71
CA VAL A 270 -2.72 -12.30 -9.49
C VAL A 270 -2.67 -10.78 -9.30
N ARG A 271 -2.61 -10.33 -8.05
CA ARG A 271 -2.50 -8.92 -7.72
C ARG A 271 -1.14 -8.60 -7.14
N VAL A 272 -0.57 -7.51 -7.63
CA VAL A 272 0.66 -6.95 -7.07
C VAL A 272 0.34 -5.61 -6.43
N PRO A 273 0.99 -5.26 -5.30
CA PRO A 273 0.90 -3.92 -4.75
C PRO A 273 1.33 -2.87 -5.79
N ILE A 274 0.72 -1.70 -5.73
CA ILE A 274 1.25 -0.53 -6.44
C ILE A 274 2.69 -0.30 -5.97
N GLY A 275 3.58 0.08 -6.87
CA GLY A 275 5.00 0.12 -6.54
C GLY A 275 5.90 -0.06 -7.75
N GLU A 276 7.19 0.14 -7.52
CA GLU A 276 8.21 -0.39 -8.42
C GLU A 276 8.46 -1.88 -8.13
N ALA A 277 8.66 -2.65 -9.18
CA ALA A 277 9.06 -4.05 -9.15
C ALA A 277 10.11 -4.31 -10.24
N LEU A 278 10.78 -5.47 -10.15
CA LEU A 278 11.79 -5.87 -11.13
C LEU A 278 11.31 -7.08 -11.93
N LEU A 279 11.21 -6.94 -13.24
CA LEU A 279 10.96 -8.04 -14.16
C LEU A 279 12.30 -8.63 -14.59
N VAL A 280 12.42 -9.96 -14.58
CA VAL A 280 13.64 -10.70 -14.87
C VAL A 280 13.32 -11.86 -15.82
N LEU A 281 14.13 -12.07 -16.85
CA LEU A 281 14.02 -13.29 -17.67
C LEU A 281 14.67 -14.47 -16.98
N VAL A 282 14.03 -15.63 -17.07
CA VAL A 282 14.52 -16.88 -16.46
C VAL A 282 14.48 -18.02 -17.47
N SER A 283 15.43 -18.93 -17.32
CA SER A 283 15.45 -20.22 -18.01
C SER A 283 14.85 -21.28 -17.09
N ASP A 284 13.85 -21.98 -17.62
CA ASP A 284 13.18 -23.09 -16.96
C ASP A 284 13.61 -24.40 -17.65
N THR A 285 14.51 -25.17 -17.01
CA THR A 285 15.08 -26.35 -17.67
C THR A 285 14.12 -27.54 -17.77
N ASP A 286 13.05 -27.57 -16.97
CA ASP A 286 12.17 -28.75 -16.84
C ASP A 286 10.67 -28.44 -16.97
N ALA A 287 10.33 -27.22 -17.39
CA ALA A 287 8.97 -26.71 -17.58
C ALA A 287 8.13 -26.62 -16.30
N THR A 288 8.75 -26.78 -15.12
CA THR A 288 8.09 -26.67 -13.82
C THR A 288 8.40 -25.30 -13.22
N ILE A 289 7.38 -24.64 -12.68
CA ILE A 289 7.52 -23.30 -12.10
C ILE A 289 8.01 -23.43 -10.66
N HIS A 290 8.91 -22.54 -10.25
CA HIS A 290 9.42 -22.40 -8.87
C HIS A 290 10.12 -23.66 -8.36
N ASN A 291 11.09 -24.17 -9.11
CA ASN A 291 11.80 -25.40 -8.73
C ASN A 291 13.27 -25.44 -9.15
N GLY A 292 13.92 -24.29 -9.29
CA GLY A 292 15.33 -24.19 -9.68
C GLY A 292 15.59 -23.41 -10.97
N GLU A 293 14.65 -22.57 -11.42
CA GLU A 293 14.88 -21.74 -12.60
C GLU A 293 16.07 -20.79 -12.39
N THR A 294 16.81 -20.54 -13.47
CA THR A 294 17.99 -19.68 -13.43
C THR A 294 17.69 -18.34 -14.10
N ALA A 295 18.03 -17.24 -13.43
CA ALA A 295 17.96 -15.91 -14.04
C ALA A 295 18.91 -15.82 -15.25
N LEU A 296 18.38 -15.38 -16.39
CA LEU A 296 19.12 -15.27 -17.64
C LEU A 296 19.98 -14.01 -17.65
N ASP A 297 21.25 -14.16 -18.01
CA ASP A 297 22.22 -13.09 -18.25
C ASP A 297 22.54 -12.98 -19.75
N SER A 298 23.45 -12.07 -20.11
CA SER A 298 23.88 -11.84 -21.50
C SER A 298 24.53 -13.05 -22.16
N ASP A 299 25.05 -13.99 -21.36
CA ASP A 299 25.78 -15.17 -21.85
C ASP A 299 24.87 -16.39 -21.97
N GLY A 300 23.60 -16.25 -21.57
CA GLY A 300 22.51 -17.13 -21.92
C GLY A 300 22.26 -18.29 -20.94
N VAL A 301 23.11 -18.49 -19.93
CA VAL A 301 22.94 -19.23 -18.66
C VAL A 301 24.31 -19.21 -17.97
N THR A 302 24.56 -18.35 -16.96
CA THR A 302 25.49 -18.66 -15.83
C THR A 302 25.61 -17.52 -14.80
N ALA A 303 24.95 -17.65 -13.64
CA ALA A 303 25.39 -17.22 -12.29
C ALA A 303 26.17 -15.89 -12.11
N GLY A 304 26.01 -14.92 -13.02
CA GLY A 304 26.95 -13.82 -13.24
C GLY A 304 26.30 -12.44 -13.15
N LEU A 305 25.77 -12.12 -11.97
CA LEU A 305 25.56 -10.77 -11.41
C LEU A 305 24.73 -9.71 -12.17
N GLN A 306 24.30 -9.92 -13.42
CA GLN A 306 23.47 -8.96 -14.17
C GLN A 306 22.44 -9.67 -15.07
N PRO A 307 21.29 -10.08 -14.51
CA PRO A 307 20.23 -10.64 -15.32
C PRO A 307 19.64 -9.63 -16.31
N ILE A 308 19.13 -10.14 -17.43
CA ILE A 308 18.27 -9.39 -18.34
C ILE A 308 17.00 -9.01 -17.58
N SER A 309 16.93 -7.74 -17.19
CA SER A 309 15.91 -7.24 -16.27
C SER A 309 15.37 -5.88 -16.68
N LYS A 310 14.16 -5.57 -16.22
CA LYS A 310 13.50 -4.29 -16.47
C LYS A 310 12.71 -3.86 -15.25
N ARG A 311 12.88 -2.60 -14.83
CA ARG A 311 12.01 -2.01 -13.82
C ARG A 311 10.64 -1.71 -14.40
N VAL A 312 9.61 -2.02 -13.63
CA VAL A 312 8.22 -1.72 -13.98
C VAL A 312 7.58 -1.02 -12.79
N SER A 313 6.68 -0.09 -13.09
CA SER A 313 5.95 0.69 -12.09
C SER A 313 4.46 0.42 -12.24
N PHE A 314 3.82 0.03 -11.14
CA PHE A 314 2.39 -0.21 -11.07
C PHE A 314 1.70 0.96 -10.37
N PHE A 315 0.66 1.46 -11.01
CA PHE A 315 -0.20 2.51 -10.48
C PHE A 315 -1.61 1.97 -10.27
N PRO A 316 -2.37 2.54 -9.33
CA PRO A 316 -3.73 2.10 -9.07
C PRO A 316 -4.62 2.47 -10.26
N ARG A 317 -5.40 1.51 -10.74
CA ARG A 317 -6.46 1.69 -11.76
C ARG A 317 -5.95 2.26 -13.09
N THR A 318 -4.69 2.01 -13.44
CA THR A 318 -4.13 2.34 -14.74
C THR A 318 -3.98 1.11 -15.61
N GLU A 319 -3.79 1.32 -16.92
CA GLU A 319 -3.35 0.25 -17.81
C GLU A 319 -1.96 -0.25 -17.42
N LEU A 320 -1.72 -1.53 -17.69
CA LEU A 320 -0.44 -2.18 -17.42
C LEU A 320 0.60 -1.72 -18.45
N PRO A 321 1.89 -1.58 -18.04
CA PRO A 321 2.92 -1.11 -18.94
C PRO A 321 3.19 -2.13 -20.07
N THR A 322 3.36 -1.64 -21.29
CA THR A 322 3.88 -2.46 -22.40
C THR A 322 5.37 -2.70 -22.19
N VAL A 323 5.78 -3.97 -22.23
CA VAL A 323 7.17 -4.36 -22.01
C VAL A 323 7.68 -5.20 -23.16
N LEU A 324 8.80 -4.77 -23.74
CA LEU A 324 9.67 -5.58 -24.59
C LEU A 324 11.01 -5.78 -23.86
N MET A 325 11.51 -7.02 -23.85
CA MET A 325 12.85 -7.40 -23.38
C MET A 325 13.58 -8.12 -24.52
N VAL A 326 14.88 -7.88 -24.67
CA VAL A 326 15.75 -8.39 -25.75
C VAL A 326 17.01 -8.99 -25.15
#